data_AF-A0A061R1H3-F1
#
_entry.id   AF-A0A061R1H3-F1
#
_cell.length_a   1.000
_cell.length_b   1.000
_cell.length_c   1.000
_cell.angle_alpha   90.00
_cell.angle_beta   90.00
_cell.angle_gamma   90.00
#
_symmetry.space_group_name_H-M   'P 1'
#
loop_
_entity.id
_entity.type
_entity.pdbx_description
1 polymer ?
#
loop_
_entity_poly.entity_id
_entity_poly.type
_entity_poly.pdbx_seq_one_letter_code
_entity_poly.pdbx_strand_id
1 'polypeptide(L)'
;EERTEYAKNRPQRRAAEKASFKPNTSESLELQPLQEFSGPVASGAASSQPFHVNIDNAAWFVMDFHAHLSTCEIIGLLGGTWDATTKSISIRAAFPCRRASGTDSLTSVELDPEHEVEIRSLMEQQGLRPVGWYHSHPTFAPKPSAKDNSNQHNYQALFRDEASGFEPFVGIIIGPYDIALPNASSASTVFIVQEKSVGLLAYNIRYSLTAMELPCEGLEQKVVELLGMFKEDIGRIDFTELWRPFTTLSQGATGGGPMTKLAKLRNALVSHLPSEKYSESEDLLDRCAVAMQKSWGIDLGFPS
;
A
#
# COMPACT_ATOMS: atom_id res chain seq x y z
N GLU A 1 7.73 -37.54 15.77
CA GLU A 1 6.53 -37.43 14.92
C GLU A 1 6.96 -37.60 13.47
N GLU A 2 6.26 -38.47 12.73
CA GLU A 2 6.59 -38.84 11.35
C GLU A 2 6.30 -37.69 10.38
N ARG A 3 7.24 -37.43 9.46
CA ARG A 3 7.07 -36.46 8.37
C ARG A 3 5.94 -36.92 7.43
N THR A 4 5.02 -36.00 7.12
CA THR A 4 3.93 -36.18 6.17
C THR A 4 4.44 -36.51 4.76
N GLU A 5 3.65 -37.28 4.01
CA GLU A 5 3.99 -37.87 2.70
C GLU A 5 4.38 -36.83 1.63
N TYR A 6 3.89 -35.59 1.76
CA TYR A 6 4.26 -34.45 0.91
C TYR A 6 5.75 -34.07 1.02
N ALA A 7 6.35 -34.23 2.21
CA ALA A 7 7.78 -33.95 2.43
C ALA A 7 8.70 -35.00 1.77
N LYS A 8 8.18 -36.18 1.40
CA LYS A 8 8.94 -37.25 0.74
C LYS A 8 8.97 -37.10 -0.79
N ASN A 9 7.96 -36.45 -1.38
CA ASN A 9 7.80 -36.35 -2.84
C ASN A 9 8.20 -34.99 -3.44
N ARG A 10 8.90 -34.13 -2.68
CA ARG A 10 9.49 -32.90 -3.24
C ARG A 10 10.55 -33.28 -4.28
N PRO A 11 10.49 -32.76 -5.52
CA PRO A 11 11.48 -33.06 -6.55
C PRO A 11 12.87 -32.60 -6.10
N GLN A 12 13.77 -33.57 -5.92
CA GLN A 12 15.18 -33.31 -5.66
C GLN A 12 15.83 -32.77 -6.94
N ARG A 13 16.33 -31.53 -6.88
CA ARG A 13 17.16 -30.97 -7.96
C ARG A 13 18.39 -31.86 -8.14
N ARG A 14 18.45 -32.60 -9.26
CA ARG A 14 19.71 -33.12 -9.80
C ARG A 14 20.64 -31.94 -10.06
N ALA A 15 21.89 -32.09 -9.64
CA ALA A 15 22.94 -31.12 -9.82
C ALA A 15 23.10 -30.76 -11.31
N ALA A 16 22.66 -29.56 -11.67
CA ALA A 16 23.03 -28.89 -12.90
C ALA A 16 23.78 -27.61 -12.50
N GLU A 17 25.03 -27.60 -12.95
CA GLU A 17 26.10 -26.61 -12.95
C GLU A 17 25.88 -25.25 -12.27
N LYS A 18 26.88 -24.89 -11.45
CA LYS A 18 27.04 -23.62 -10.74
C LYS A 18 26.99 -22.43 -11.72
N ALA A 19 25.81 -21.87 -11.95
CA ALA A 19 25.70 -20.46 -12.28
C ALA A 19 25.93 -19.67 -10.98
N SER A 20 27.13 -19.10 -10.81
CA SER A 20 27.37 -18.12 -9.77
C SER A 20 26.39 -16.97 -9.98
N PHE A 21 25.47 -16.76 -9.03
CA PHE A 21 24.71 -15.53 -8.92
C PHE A 21 25.74 -14.41 -8.70
N LYS A 22 26.14 -13.74 -9.79
CA LYS A 22 26.83 -12.46 -9.70
C LYS A 22 25.74 -11.42 -9.56
N PRO A 23 25.58 -10.76 -8.41
CA PRO A 23 24.71 -9.61 -8.33
C PRO A 23 25.38 -8.52 -9.15
N ASN A 24 24.88 -8.30 -10.36
CA ASN A 24 25.10 -7.04 -11.07
C ASN A 24 23.86 -6.18 -10.78
N THR A 25 23.69 -5.80 -9.53
CA THR A 25 22.65 -4.87 -9.10
C THR A 25 23.29 -3.49 -9.03
N SER A 26 22.98 -2.66 -10.01
CA SER A 26 23.01 -1.22 -9.79
C SER A 26 21.90 -0.92 -8.78
N GLU A 27 22.25 -0.97 -7.49
CA GLU A 27 21.38 -0.70 -6.33
C GLU A 27 21.01 0.79 -6.25
N SER A 28 20.25 1.28 -7.22
CA SER A 28 19.80 2.67 -7.21
C SER A 28 18.44 2.80 -6.52
N LEU A 29 18.41 3.54 -5.41
CA LEU A 29 17.20 4.02 -4.74
C LEU A 29 16.61 5.26 -5.45
N GLU A 30 17.13 5.62 -6.63
CA GLU A 30 16.65 6.78 -7.37
C GLU A 30 15.21 6.57 -7.87
N LEU A 31 14.38 7.56 -7.54
CA LEU A 31 12.99 7.63 -8.00
C LEU A 31 12.95 7.73 -9.52
N GLN A 32 12.17 6.85 -10.14
CA GLN A 32 12.01 6.79 -11.59
C GLN A 32 10.82 7.63 -12.05
N PRO A 33 10.85 8.17 -13.28
CA PRO A 33 9.71 8.88 -13.83
C PRO A 33 8.56 7.92 -14.10
N LEU A 34 7.37 8.29 -13.62
CA LEU A 34 6.13 7.58 -13.88
C LEU A 34 5.60 7.96 -15.28
N GLN A 35 5.29 6.97 -16.09
CA GLN A 35 4.71 7.14 -17.42
C GLN A 35 3.18 7.12 -17.35
N GLU A 36 2.52 7.68 -18.37
CA GLU A 36 1.06 7.70 -18.46
C GLU A 36 0.58 6.86 -19.66
N PHE A 37 -0.55 6.17 -19.50
CA PHE A 37 -1.22 5.52 -20.63
C PHE A 37 -1.99 6.56 -21.45
N SER A 38 -1.79 6.56 -22.77
CA SER A 38 -2.49 7.47 -23.67
C SER A 38 -3.77 6.87 -24.26
N GLY A 39 -3.88 5.54 -24.34
CA GLY A 39 -5.04 4.87 -24.92
C GLY A 39 -6.23 4.70 -23.97
N PRO A 40 -7.43 4.34 -24.47
CA PRO A 40 -8.58 4.01 -23.62
C PRO A 40 -8.32 2.75 -22.78
N VAL A 41 -8.74 2.74 -21.51
CA VAL A 41 -8.54 1.60 -20.58
C VAL A 41 -9.16 0.32 -21.14
N ALA A 42 -8.45 -0.81 -20.96
CA ALA A 42 -8.86 -2.17 -21.33
C ALA A 42 -9.18 -2.40 -22.82
N SER A 43 -8.88 -1.43 -23.68
CA SER A 43 -9.19 -1.49 -25.12
C SER A 43 -8.30 -2.45 -25.92
N GLY A 44 -7.11 -2.78 -25.41
CA GLY A 44 -6.12 -3.57 -26.14
C GLY A 44 -5.35 -2.79 -27.22
N ALA A 45 -5.60 -1.48 -27.34
CA ALA A 45 -4.82 -0.61 -28.22
C ALA A 45 -3.38 -0.41 -27.71
N ALA A 46 -2.47 -0.01 -28.59
CA ALA A 46 -1.12 0.37 -28.19
C ALA A 46 -1.17 1.48 -27.13
N SER A 47 -0.32 1.38 -26.11
CA SER A 47 -0.25 2.33 -24.98
C SER A 47 -1.57 2.50 -24.22
N SER A 48 -2.49 1.53 -24.29
CA SER A 48 -3.64 1.46 -23.41
C SER A 48 -3.29 0.78 -22.08
N GLN A 49 -3.96 1.23 -21.02
CA GLN A 49 -3.95 0.52 -19.75
C GLN A 49 -4.61 -0.87 -19.94
N PRO A 50 -4.00 -1.97 -19.48
CA PRO A 50 -4.44 -3.32 -19.83
C PRO A 50 -5.79 -3.73 -19.24
N PHE A 51 -6.15 -3.20 -18.07
CA PHE A 51 -7.33 -3.57 -17.32
C PHE A 51 -7.88 -2.38 -16.51
N HIS A 52 -9.16 -2.47 -16.13
CA HIS A 52 -9.76 -1.58 -15.15
C HIS A 52 -9.28 -1.92 -13.74
N VAL A 53 -9.16 -0.91 -12.89
CA VAL A 53 -8.86 -1.08 -11.47
C VAL A 53 -9.93 -0.35 -10.68
N ASN A 54 -10.59 -1.07 -9.78
CA ASN A 54 -11.52 -0.52 -8.80
C ASN A 54 -10.96 -0.78 -7.41
N ILE A 55 -10.96 0.24 -6.55
CA ILE A 55 -10.43 0.15 -5.19
C ILE A 55 -11.52 0.57 -4.21
N ASP A 56 -11.81 -0.30 -3.24
CA ASP A 56 -12.77 0.02 -2.18
C ASP A 56 -12.15 1.06 -1.24
N ASN A 57 -12.90 2.11 -0.91
CA ASN A 57 -12.44 3.18 -0.01
C ASN A 57 -12.04 2.66 1.37
N ALA A 58 -12.60 1.54 1.82
CA ALA A 58 -12.17 0.88 3.06
C ALA A 58 -10.75 0.33 2.98
N ALA A 59 -10.34 -0.19 1.82
CA ALA A 59 -8.95 -0.58 1.59
C ALA A 59 -8.04 0.66 1.59
N TRP A 60 -8.44 1.74 0.91
CA TRP A 60 -7.69 3.01 0.92
C TRP A 60 -7.51 3.59 2.32
N PHE A 61 -8.58 3.64 3.10
CA PHE A 61 -8.54 4.12 4.48
C PHE A 61 -7.50 3.34 5.31
N VAL A 62 -7.50 2.00 5.22
CA VAL A 62 -6.55 1.16 5.94
C VAL A 62 -5.11 1.38 5.47
N MET A 63 -4.88 1.47 4.15
CA MET A 63 -3.53 1.73 3.62
C MET A 63 -3.00 3.09 4.07
N ASP A 64 -3.83 4.14 3.98
CA ASP A 64 -3.44 5.51 4.34
C ASP A 64 -3.24 5.64 5.85
N PHE A 65 -4.12 5.04 6.66
CA PHE A 65 -3.93 4.97 8.12
C PHE A 65 -2.61 4.28 8.46
N HIS A 66 -2.34 3.11 7.86
CA HIS A 66 -1.09 2.36 8.05
C HIS A 66 0.16 3.19 7.70
N ALA A 67 0.13 3.91 6.57
CA ALA A 67 1.24 4.76 6.13
C ALA A 67 1.56 5.89 7.12
N HIS A 68 0.59 6.36 7.90
CA HIS A 68 0.78 7.40 8.92
C HIS A 68 1.27 6.87 10.27
N LEU A 69 1.44 5.56 10.46
CA LEU A 69 1.85 5.01 11.77
C LEU A 69 3.37 5.01 11.99
N SER A 70 4.16 5.08 10.92
CA SER A 70 5.63 5.00 10.99
C SER A 70 6.33 6.03 10.10
N THR A 71 7.49 6.48 10.57
CA THR A 71 8.49 7.25 9.81
C THR A 71 9.35 6.33 8.93
N CYS A 72 9.31 5.02 9.15
CA CYS A 72 9.87 4.02 8.24
C CYS A 72 8.86 3.68 7.14
N GLU A 73 9.36 3.19 6.01
CA GLU A 73 8.49 2.59 5.00
C GLU A 73 7.74 1.39 5.58
N ILE A 74 6.43 1.33 5.38
CA ILE A 74 5.59 0.18 5.72
C ILE A 74 5.33 -0.67 4.48
N ILE A 75 4.82 -1.89 4.64
CA ILE A 75 4.40 -2.71 3.50
C ILE A 75 3.12 -3.48 3.82
N GLY A 76 2.33 -3.80 2.81
CA GLY A 76 1.22 -4.73 2.93
C GLY A 76 0.77 -5.29 1.59
N LEU A 77 -0.14 -6.26 1.66
CA LEU A 77 -0.72 -6.90 0.50
C LEU A 77 -2.15 -6.40 0.23
N LEU A 78 -2.56 -6.47 -1.03
CA LEU A 78 -3.89 -6.07 -1.48
C LEU A 78 -4.68 -7.33 -1.85
N GLY A 79 -5.78 -7.56 -1.13
CA GLY A 79 -6.70 -8.66 -1.38
C GLY A 79 -7.88 -8.20 -2.23
N GLY A 80 -8.23 -8.99 -3.23
CA GLY A 80 -9.25 -8.62 -4.19
C GLY A 80 -9.64 -9.75 -5.13
N THR A 81 -10.22 -9.38 -6.26
CA THR A 81 -10.61 -10.30 -7.34
C THR A 81 -10.12 -9.79 -8.68
N TRP A 82 -9.96 -10.71 -9.63
CA TRP A 82 -9.69 -10.45 -11.04
C TRP A 82 -10.75 -11.11 -11.88
N ASP A 83 -11.31 -10.36 -12.81
CA ASP A 83 -12.20 -10.88 -13.83
C ASP A 83 -11.58 -10.66 -15.21
N ALA A 84 -11.15 -11.76 -15.86
CA ALA A 84 -10.55 -11.74 -17.18
C ALA A 84 -11.54 -11.34 -18.30
N THR A 85 -12.84 -11.55 -18.09
CA THR A 85 -13.88 -11.23 -19.09
C THR A 85 -14.08 -9.72 -19.18
N THR A 86 -14.22 -9.06 -18.03
CA THR A 86 -14.33 -7.60 -17.95
C THR A 86 -12.98 -6.90 -17.90
N LYS A 87 -11.87 -7.65 -17.82
CA LYS A 87 -10.50 -7.17 -17.61
C LYS A 87 -10.47 -6.20 -16.43
N SER A 88 -10.91 -6.65 -15.27
CA SER A 88 -11.03 -5.78 -14.10
C SER A 88 -10.41 -6.38 -12.84
N ILE A 89 -9.63 -5.57 -12.13
CA ILE A 89 -9.19 -5.84 -10.75
C ILE A 89 -10.13 -5.10 -9.81
N SER A 90 -10.65 -5.79 -8.80
CA SER A 90 -11.35 -5.18 -7.67
C SER A 90 -10.55 -5.39 -6.40
N ILE A 91 -9.95 -4.34 -5.87
CA ILE A 91 -9.20 -4.35 -4.61
C ILE A 91 -10.19 -4.10 -3.47
N ARG A 92 -10.40 -5.11 -2.63
CA ARG A 92 -11.46 -5.14 -1.61
C ARG A 92 -10.95 -4.84 -0.22
N ALA A 93 -9.71 -5.24 0.09
CA ALA A 93 -9.13 -5.05 1.40
C ALA A 93 -7.61 -4.90 1.34
N ALA A 94 -7.08 -4.07 2.22
CA ALA A 94 -5.66 -4.00 2.51
C ALA A 94 -5.32 -4.89 3.70
N PHE A 95 -4.16 -5.55 3.61
CA PHE A 95 -3.63 -6.46 4.60
C PHE A 95 -2.23 -5.99 5.01
N PRO A 96 -2.14 -5.15 6.05
CA PRO A 96 -0.86 -4.70 6.62
C PRO A 96 0.05 -5.87 6.96
N CYS A 97 1.34 -5.74 6.65
CA CYS A 97 2.33 -6.77 6.92
C CYS A 97 3.42 -6.25 7.85
N ARG A 98 3.99 -7.15 8.65
CA ARG A 98 5.22 -6.86 9.41
C ARG A 98 6.41 -6.81 8.46
N ARG A 99 7.34 -5.91 8.76
CA ARG A 99 8.65 -5.84 8.09
C ARG A 99 9.49 -7.04 8.55
N ALA A 100 10.27 -7.63 7.64
CA ALA A 100 11.19 -8.69 8.01
C ALA A 100 12.22 -8.22 9.06
N SER A 101 12.51 -9.05 10.06
CA SER A 101 13.52 -8.73 11.09
C SER A 101 14.93 -8.68 10.48
N GLY A 102 15.70 -7.63 10.81
CA GLY A 102 17.10 -7.45 10.37
C GLY A 102 17.32 -6.49 9.20
N THR A 103 16.25 -5.93 8.63
CA THR A 103 16.35 -4.78 7.72
C THR A 103 16.25 -3.49 8.53
N ASP A 104 17.35 -3.06 9.15
CA ASP A 104 17.49 -1.71 9.73
C ASP A 104 17.55 -0.62 8.64
N SER A 105 17.35 -0.98 7.37
CA SER A 105 17.30 -0.03 6.27
C SER A 105 15.96 0.70 6.25
N LEU A 106 16.01 2.00 6.41
CA LEU A 106 14.89 2.95 6.27
C LEU A 106 14.22 2.95 4.88
N THR A 107 14.75 2.20 3.91
CA THR A 107 14.46 2.33 2.46
C THR A 107 14.25 1.00 1.73
N SER A 108 14.12 -0.10 2.46
CA SER A 108 13.92 -1.42 1.84
C SER A 108 13.11 -2.30 2.76
N VAL A 109 11.87 -2.54 2.38
CA VAL A 109 10.95 -3.41 3.13
C VAL A 109 10.80 -4.73 2.38
N GLU A 110 11.29 -5.81 2.99
CA GLU A 110 10.95 -7.16 2.57
C GLU A 110 9.82 -7.69 3.46
N LEU A 111 8.89 -8.43 2.85
CA LEU A 111 7.80 -9.09 3.56
C LEU A 111 8.35 -10.25 4.40
N ASP A 112 7.91 -10.34 5.66
CA ASP A 112 8.17 -11.52 6.48
C ASP A 112 7.48 -12.76 5.85
N PRO A 113 8.24 -13.79 5.43
CA PRO A 113 7.69 -14.96 4.75
C PRO A 113 6.67 -15.76 5.57
N GLU A 114 6.81 -15.79 6.90
CA GLU A 114 5.88 -16.51 7.77
C GLU A 114 4.54 -15.75 7.84
N HIS A 115 4.63 -14.43 8.00
CA HIS A 115 3.44 -13.57 8.02
C HIS A 115 2.74 -13.52 6.66
N GLU A 116 3.48 -13.63 5.55
CA GLU A 116 2.89 -13.67 4.21
C GLU A 116 1.94 -14.88 4.03
N VAL A 117 2.32 -16.05 4.57
CA VAL A 117 1.50 -17.27 4.50
C VAL A 117 0.21 -17.11 5.31
N GLU A 118 0.29 -16.50 6.50
CA GLU A 118 -0.88 -16.20 7.33
C GLU A 118 -1.84 -15.24 6.64
N ILE A 119 -1.31 -14.15 6.07
CA ILE A 119 -2.12 -13.16 5.35
C ILE A 119 -2.78 -13.76 4.11
N ARG A 120 -2.07 -14.60 3.34
CA ARG A 120 -2.66 -15.31 2.19
C ARG A 120 -3.79 -16.25 2.63
N SER A 121 -3.59 -16.97 3.72
CA SER A 121 -4.65 -17.84 4.29
C SER A 121 -5.88 -17.03 4.72
N LEU A 122 -5.67 -15.85 5.32
CA LEU A 122 -6.76 -14.95 5.69
C LEU A 122 -7.50 -14.38 4.47
N MET A 123 -6.77 -14.01 3.41
CA MET A 123 -7.37 -13.58 2.14
C MET A 123 -8.27 -14.68 1.56
N GLU A 124 -7.77 -15.91 1.50
CA GLU A 124 -8.52 -17.06 0.96
C GLU A 124 -9.80 -17.34 1.76
N GLN A 125 -9.74 -17.24 3.09
CA GLN A 125 -10.92 -17.37 3.96
C GLN A 125 -11.98 -16.30 3.67
N GLN A 126 -11.56 -15.12 3.20
CA GLN A 126 -12.45 -14.03 2.79
C GLN A 126 -12.88 -14.14 1.31
N GLY A 127 -12.50 -15.22 0.61
CA GLY A 127 -12.76 -15.38 -0.82
C GLY A 127 -11.98 -14.42 -1.70
N LEU A 128 -10.89 -13.85 -1.17
CA LEU A 128 -10.00 -12.92 -1.84
C LEU A 128 -8.73 -13.62 -2.28
N ARG A 129 -8.04 -13.01 -3.25
CA ARG A 129 -6.69 -13.39 -3.66
C ARG A 129 -5.77 -12.17 -3.68
N PRO A 130 -4.44 -12.35 -3.62
CA PRO A 130 -3.52 -11.24 -3.83
C PRO A 130 -3.69 -10.66 -5.24
N VAL A 131 -3.89 -9.35 -5.31
CA VAL A 131 -4.00 -8.58 -6.58
C VAL A 131 -3.09 -7.36 -6.59
N GLY A 132 -2.27 -7.20 -5.56
CA GLY A 132 -1.28 -6.15 -5.49
C GLY A 132 -0.57 -6.11 -4.14
N TRP A 133 0.27 -5.09 -4.01
CA TRP A 133 0.98 -4.74 -2.79
C TRP A 133 0.99 -3.22 -2.64
N TYR A 134 1.30 -2.77 -1.43
CA TYR A 134 1.52 -1.36 -1.18
C TYR A 134 2.65 -1.12 -0.19
N HIS A 135 3.31 0.03 -0.30
CA HIS A 135 4.24 0.54 0.70
C HIS A 135 4.08 2.05 0.88
N SER A 136 4.83 2.63 1.83
CA SER A 136 4.83 4.08 2.04
C SER A 136 6.17 4.70 1.68
N HIS A 137 6.14 5.95 1.22
CA HIS A 137 7.26 6.88 1.18
C HIS A 137 6.96 8.00 2.17
N PRO A 138 7.32 7.87 3.46
CA PRO A 138 6.76 8.71 4.53
C PRO A 138 6.92 10.21 4.29
N THR A 139 8.11 10.65 3.86
CA THR A 139 8.49 12.09 3.82
C THR A 139 8.86 12.60 2.43
N PHE A 140 8.63 11.83 1.37
CA PHE A 140 9.00 12.20 0.00
C PHE A 140 7.98 11.67 -1.01
N ALA A 141 8.09 12.13 -2.26
CA ALA A 141 7.12 11.82 -3.31
C ALA A 141 6.93 10.29 -3.49
N PRO A 142 5.67 9.81 -3.58
CA PRO A 142 5.36 8.39 -3.75
C PRO A 142 5.59 7.95 -5.20
N LYS A 143 6.82 8.00 -5.68
CA LYS A 143 7.22 7.56 -7.03
C LYS A 143 8.03 6.27 -6.92
N PRO A 144 7.83 5.27 -7.79
CA PRO A 144 8.56 4.02 -7.68
C PRO A 144 10.06 4.22 -7.96
N SER A 145 10.90 3.53 -7.20
CA SER A 145 12.34 3.38 -7.44
C SER A 145 12.63 2.29 -8.49
N ALA A 146 13.90 2.14 -8.89
CA ALA A 146 14.31 1.02 -9.74
C ALA A 146 14.08 -0.35 -9.07
N LYS A 147 14.21 -0.41 -7.73
CA LYS A 147 13.91 -1.61 -6.94
C LYS A 147 12.42 -1.93 -6.96
N ASP A 148 11.57 -0.93 -6.75
CA ASP A 148 10.11 -1.10 -6.82
C ASP A 148 9.69 -1.60 -8.20
N ASN A 149 10.28 -1.06 -9.27
CA ASN A 149 9.99 -1.49 -10.63
C ASN A 149 10.34 -2.97 -10.86
N SER A 150 11.50 -3.39 -10.35
CA SER A 150 11.96 -4.79 -10.46
C SER A 150 11.05 -5.73 -9.67
N ASN A 151 10.69 -5.35 -8.44
CA ASN A 151 9.77 -6.12 -7.59
C ASN A 151 8.37 -6.23 -8.21
N GLN A 152 7.83 -5.10 -8.68
CA GLN A 152 6.52 -5.05 -9.33
C GLN A 152 6.48 -5.92 -10.60
N HIS A 153 7.53 -5.88 -11.44
CA HIS A 153 7.63 -6.75 -12.61
C HIS A 153 7.64 -8.24 -12.24
N ASN A 154 8.39 -8.62 -11.21
CA ASN A 154 8.44 -10.00 -10.73
C ASN A 154 7.07 -10.47 -10.19
N TYR A 155 6.37 -9.63 -9.42
CA TYR A 155 5.05 -9.98 -8.91
C TYR A 155 4.00 -10.07 -10.02
N GLN A 156 4.04 -9.17 -11.00
CA GLN A 156 3.18 -9.27 -12.19
C GLN A 156 3.33 -10.62 -12.89
N ALA A 157 4.56 -11.06 -13.13
CA ALA A 157 4.83 -12.36 -13.73
C ALA A 157 4.36 -13.53 -12.83
N LEU A 158 4.55 -13.42 -11.52
CA LEU A 158 4.11 -14.44 -10.55
C LEU A 158 2.59 -14.62 -10.52
N PHE A 159 1.84 -13.54 -10.66
CA PHE A 159 0.37 -13.53 -10.63
C PHE A 159 -0.26 -13.49 -12.02
N ARG A 160 0.48 -13.91 -13.04
CA ARG A 160 -0.03 -14.02 -14.40
C ARG A 160 -1.21 -14.99 -14.46
N ASP A 161 -2.29 -14.55 -15.10
CA ASP A 161 -3.42 -15.39 -15.43
C ASP A 161 -3.11 -16.17 -16.71
N GLU A 162 -2.82 -17.47 -16.57
CA GLU A 162 -2.39 -18.31 -17.71
C GLU A 162 -3.43 -18.39 -18.83
N ALA A 163 -4.73 -18.30 -18.50
CA ALA A 163 -5.80 -18.42 -19.48
C ALA A 163 -5.93 -17.18 -20.38
N SER A 164 -5.81 -15.99 -19.80
CA SER A 164 -5.93 -14.72 -20.54
C SER A 164 -4.60 -14.08 -20.91
N GLY A 165 -3.50 -14.51 -20.28
CA GLY A 165 -2.16 -13.97 -20.45
C GLY A 165 -1.91 -12.64 -19.75
N PHE A 166 -2.90 -12.06 -19.06
CA PHE A 166 -2.77 -10.83 -18.30
C PHE A 166 -1.96 -11.01 -17.01
N GLU A 167 -1.34 -9.93 -16.54
CA GLU A 167 -0.62 -9.86 -15.27
C GLU A 167 -1.37 -8.90 -14.31
N PRO A 168 -2.51 -9.33 -13.74
CA PRO A 168 -3.41 -8.47 -12.97
C PRO A 168 -2.90 -8.23 -11.53
N PHE A 169 -1.77 -7.53 -11.43
CA PHE A 169 -1.15 -7.19 -10.16
C PHE A 169 -0.66 -5.74 -10.16
N VAL A 170 -1.01 -4.96 -9.14
CA VAL A 170 -0.65 -3.52 -9.04
C VAL A 170 0.22 -3.23 -7.82
N GLY A 171 1.08 -2.22 -7.94
CA GLY A 171 1.79 -1.62 -6.82
C GLY A 171 1.12 -0.30 -6.41
N ILE A 172 1.07 -0.01 -5.11
CA ILE A 172 0.60 1.27 -4.57
C ILE A 172 1.65 1.87 -3.65
N ILE A 173 1.96 3.16 -3.83
CA ILE A 173 2.87 3.90 -2.95
C ILE A 173 2.11 5.05 -2.32
N ILE A 174 2.23 5.24 -1.00
CA ILE A 174 1.55 6.29 -0.24
C ILE A 174 2.56 7.23 0.41
N GLY A 175 2.39 8.54 0.18
CA GLY A 175 3.23 9.59 0.75
C GLY A 175 2.44 10.50 1.68
N PRO A 176 2.45 10.26 3.01
CA PRO A 176 1.64 11.00 3.97
C PRO A 176 2.25 12.33 4.45
N TYR A 177 3.59 12.45 4.55
CA TYR A 177 4.25 13.56 5.26
C TYR A 177 5.23 14.37 4.43
N ASP A 178 5.25 14.25 3.09
CA ASP A 178 6.04 15.16 2.26
C ASP A 178 5.60 16.62 2.52
N ILE A 179 6.54 17.45 2.99
CA ILE A 179 6.27 18.85 3.33
C ILE A 179 5.82 19.67 2.11
N ALA A 180 6.10 19.21 0.90
CA ALA A 180 5.69 19.82 -0.36
C ALA A 180 4.24 19.50 -0.77
N LEU A 181 3.51 18.67 -0.02
CA LEU A 181 2.11 18.37 -0.33
C LEU A 181 1.23 19.64 -0.36
N PRO A 182 0.32 19.78 -1.33
CA PRO A 182 -0.48 21.00 -1.45
C PRO A 182 -1.46 21.21 -0.30
N ASN A 183 -1.89 20.14 0.36
CA ASN A 183 -2.83 20.12 1.47
C ASN A 183 -2.61 18.88 2.34
N ALA A 184 -3.54 18.59 3.25
CA ALA A 184 -3.44 17.48 4.19
C ALA A 184 -3.82 16.10 3.62
N SER A 185 -4.19 15.99 2.35
CA SER A 185 -4.39 14.68 1.70
C SER A 185 -3.03 14.01 1.50
N SER A 186 -2.96 12.70 1.72
CA SER A 186 -1.79 11.92 1.31
C SER A 186 -1.67 11.92 -0.21
N ALA A 187 -0.44 11.98 -0.73
CA ALA A 187 -0.20 11.65 -2.13
C ALA A 187 -0.17 10.14 -2.30
N SER A 188 -0.55 9.65 -3.46
CA SER A 188 -0.43 8.24 -3.79
C SER A 188 -0.16 8.01 -5.28
N THR A 189 0.42 6.86 -5.58
CA THR A 189 0.63 6.37 -6.94
C THR A 189 0.16 4.93 -7.00
N VAL A 190 -0.67 4.60 -7.99
CA VAL A 190 -1.02 3.22 -8.34
C VAL A 190 -0.32 2.92 -9.66
N PHE A 191 0.46 1.85 -9.75
CA PHE A 191 1.28 1.61 -10.92
C PHE A 191 1.39 0.13 -11.29
N ILE A 192 1.74 -0.09 -12.56
CA ILE A 192 2.26 -1.35 -13.09
C ILE A 192 3.57 -1.09 -13.81
N VAL A 193 4.33 -2.13 -14.11
CA VAL A 193 5.58 -2.04 -14.86
C VAL A 193 5.43 -2.75 -16.19
N GLN A 194 5.92 -2.12 -17.26
CA GLN A 194 6.06 -2.75 -18.57
C GLN A 194 7.53 -2.80 -18.96
N GLU A 195 7.96 -3.96 -19.43
CA GLU A 195 9.28 -4.11 -20.05
C GLU A 195 9.25 -3.48 -21.46
N LYS A 196 10.17 -2.55 -21.71
CA LYS A 196 10.40 -1.90 -23.00
C LYS A 196 11.86 -2.09 -23.40
N SER A 197 12.21 -1.73 -24.63
CA SER A 197 13.59 -1.76 -25.12
C SER A 197 14.58 -0.94 -24.29
N VAL A 198 14.09 0.08 -23.59
CA VAL A 198 14.88 0.97 -22.71
C VAL A 198 14.97 0.46 -21.26
N GLY A 199 14.28 -0.63 -20.92
CA GLY A 199 14.22 -1.20 -19.57
C GLY A 199 12.80 -1.27 -18.99
N LEU A 200 12.73 -1.45 -17.68
CA LEU A 200 11.47 -1.50 -16.92
C LEU A 200 10.93 -0.08 -16.69
N LEU A 201 9.74 0.21 -17.22
CA LEU A 201 9.08 1.50 -17.06
C LEU A 201 7.81 1.33 -16.22
N ALA A 202 7.69 2.15 -15.16
CA ALA A 202 6.46 2.25 -14.39
C ALA A 202 5.42 3.12 -15.12
N TYR A 203 4.18 2.65 -15.14
CA TYR A 203 3.03 3.35 -15.69
C TYR A 203 1.99 3.57 -14.61
N ASN A 204 1.52 4.81 -14.51
CA ASN A 204 0.40 5.18 -13.66
C ASN A 204 -0.87 4.45 -14.08
N ILE A 205 -1.67 4.04 -13.11
CA ILE A 205 -2.95 3.36 -13.32
C ILE A 205 -4.08 4.32 -13.00
N ARG A 206 -4.99 4.47 -13.96
CA ARG A 206 -6.30 5.08 -13.71
C ARG A 206 -7.20 4.06 -13.03
N TYR A 207 -7.83 4.47 -11.94
CA TYR A 207 -8.71 3.61 -11.14
C TYR A 207 -10.01 4.34 -10.80
N SER A 208 -11.04 3.55 -10.47
CA SER A 208 -12.27 4.02 -9.84
C SER A 208 -12.27 3.68 -8.35
N LEU A 209 -13.04 4.45 -7.58
CA LEU A 209 -13.26 4.20 -6.17
C LEU A 209 -14.67 3.63 -5.95
N THR A 210 -14.77 2.63 -5.08
CA THR A 210 -16.05 2.19 -4.54
C THR A 210 -16.24 2.83 -3.17
N ALA A 211 -17.32 3.60 -3.04
CA ALA A 211 -17.65 4.30 -1.80
C ALA A 211 -17.77 3.32 -0.62
N MET A 212 -17.32 3.77 0.54
CA MET A 212 -17.48 3.05 1.79
C MET A 212 -18.86 3.33 2.38
N GLU A 213 -19.56 2.28 2.79
CA GLU A 213 -20.73 2.44 3.64
C GLU A 213 -20.33 2.54 5.12
N LEU A 214 -20.96 3.47 5.84
CA LEU A 214 -20.83 3.58 7.30
C LEU A 214 -22.11 3.10 7.99
N PRO A 215 -21.98 2.28 9.07
CA PRO A 215 -20.73 1.74 9.62
C PRO A 215 -20.10 0.67 8.73
N CYS A 216 -18.77 0.66 8.64
CA CYS A 216 -18.01 -0.33 7.86
C CYS A 216 -17.58 -1.48 8.79
N GLU A 217 -18.10 -2.68 8.54
CA GLU A 217 -17.82 -3.85 9.36
C GLU A 217 -16.32 -4.19 9.39
N GLY A 218 -15.77 -4.39 10.60
CA GLY A 218 -14.39 -4.78 10.81
C GLY A 218 -13.33 -3.68 10.61
N LEU A 219 -13.70 -2.47 10.13
CA LEU A 219 -12.73 -1.40 9.87
C LEU A 219 -12.03 -0.93 11.15
N GLU A 220 -12.78 -0.67 12.22
CA GLU A 220 -12.23 -0.24 13.51
C GLU A 220 -11.37 -1.33 14.16
N GLN A 221 -11.75 -2.59 13.99
CA GLN A 221 -10.95 -3.73 14.46
C GLN A 221 -9.58 -3.76 13.75
N LYS A 222 -9.55 -3.55 12.43
CA LYS A 222 -8.29 -3.44 11.67
C LYS A 222 -7.42 -2.27 12.13
N VAL A 223 -8.03 -1.13 12.48
CA VAL A 223 -7.31 0.02 13.06
C VAL A 223 -6.66 -0.38 14.38
N VAL A 224 -7.38 -1.04 15.28
CA VAL A 224 -6.84 -1.50 16.58
C VAL A 224 -5.71 -2.51 16.38
N GLU A 225 -5.86 -3.46 15.45
CA GLU A 225 -4.82 -4.44 15.12
C GLU A 225 -3.55 -3.78 14.60
N LEU A 226 -3.68 -2.81 13.71
CA LEU A 226 -2.57 -1.98 13.23
C LEU A 226 -1.87 -1.22 14.36
N LEU A 227 -2.64 -0.61 15.25
CA LEU A 227 -2.06 0.10 16.41
C LEU A 227 -1.30 -0.84 17.33
N GLY A 228 -1.78 -2.07 17.52
CA GLY A 228 -1.06 -3.11 18.24
C GLY A 228 0.25 -3.49 17.55
N MET A 229 0.23 -3.66 16.23
CA MET A 229 1.41 -4.00 15.43
C MET A 229 2.51 -2.94 15.49
N PHE A 230 2.13 -1.66 15.51
CA PHE A 230 3.06 -0.52 15.49
C PHE A 230 3.36 0.09 16.87
N LYS A 231 2.86 -0.53 17.94
CA LYS A 231 3.01 0.00 19.30
C LYS A 231 4.48 0.20 19.71
N GLU A 232 5.35 -0.74 19.35
CA GLU A 232 6.78 -0.69 19.67
C GLU A 232 7.65 -0.48 18.41
N ASP A 233 7.05 0.06 17.34
CA ASP A 233 7.77 0.33 16.10
C ASP A 233 8.84 1.41 16.32
N ILE A 234 10.07 1.18 15.84
CA ILE A 234 11.17 2.15 15.96
C ILE A 234 10.85 3.49 15.29
N GLY A 235 10.05 3.45 14.22
CA GLY A 235 9.63 4.63 13.48
C GLY A 235 8.29 5.19 13.96
N ARG A 236 7.69 4.68 15.04
CA ARG A 236 6.35 5.06 15.50
C ARG A 236 6.18 6.57 15.54
N ILE A 237 5.13 7.05 14.86
CA ILE A 237 4.84 8.47 14.75
C ILE A 237 4.37 9.04 16.09
N ASP A 238 4.90 10.19 16.51
CA ASP A 238 4.30 11.02 17.54
C ASP A 238 3.24 11.94 16.92
N PHE A 239 1.97 11.64 17.19
CA PHE A 239 0.84 12.38 16.62
C PHE A 239 0.66 13.79 17.20
N THR A 240 1.31 14.11 18.32
CA THR A 240 1.27 15.44 18.95
C THR A 240 2.22 16.42 18.27
N GLU A 241 3.23 15.91 17.55
CA GLU A 241 4.19 16.74 16.83
C GLU A 241 3.55 17.49 15.66
N LEU A 242 4.15 18.64 15.33
CA LEU A 242 3.83 19.35 14.11
C LEU A 242 4.31 18.56 12.89
N TRP A 243 3.42 18.40 11.91
CA TRP A 243 3.84 18.00 10.56
C TRP A 243 4.53 19.18 9.87
N ARG A 244 3.87 20.35 9.86
CA ARG A 244 4.41 21.60 9.27
C ARG A 244 3.66 22.85 9.79
N PRO A 245 4.23 24.06 9.63
CA PRO A 245 3.66 25.29 10.20
C PRO A 245 2.52 25.92 9.37
N PHE A 246 2.03 25.25 8.34
CA PHE A 246 0.96 25.72 7.46
C PHE A 246 0.06 24.57 7.00
N THR A 247 -1.15 24.88 6.55
CA THR A 247 -2.14 23.89 6.12
C THR A 247 -2.07 23.62 4.62
N THR A 248 -1.94 24.68 3.82
CA THR A 248 -1.91 24.60 2.35
C THR A 248 -0.61 25.16 1.79
N LEU A 249 -0.19 24.63 0.63
CA LEU A 249 0.94 25.09 -0.15
C LEU A 249 0.51 25.17 -1.62
N SER A 250 0.60 26.36 -2.21
CA SER A 250 0.30 26.56 -3.64
C SER A 250 1.31 27.51 -4.24
N GLN A 251 2.04 27.05 -5.27
CA GLN A 251 3.07 27.84 -5.97
C GLN A 251 4.08 28.52 -5.02
N GLY A 252 4.47 27.83 -3.93
CA GLY A 252 5.39 28.37 -2.92
C GLY A 252 4.75 29.28 -1.87
N ALA A 253 3.48 29.66 -2.02
CA ALA A 253 2.73 30.40 -1.03
C ALA A 253 2.09 29.45 0.00
N THR A 254 2.30 29.73 1.29
CA THR A 254 1.73 28.98 2.41
C THR A 254 0.43 29.62 2.91
N GLY A 255 -0.56 28.81 3.25
CA GLY A 255 -1.83 29.26 3.83
C GLY A 255 -2.28 28.45 5.05
N GLY A 256 -3.18 29.03 5.85
CA GLY A 256 -3.69 28.41 7.08
C GLY A 256 -2.71 28.48 8.25
N GLY A 257 -2.90 27.61 9.24
CA GLY A 257 -2.10 27.55 10.47
C GLY A 257 -1.25 26.28 10.59
N PRO A 258 -0.51 26.14 11.70
CA PRO A 258 0.27 24.95 12.00
C PRO A 258 -0.62 23.71 12.10
N MET A 259 -0.13 22.58 11.59
CA MET A 259 -0.86 21.32 11.55
C MET A 259 -0.06 20.23 12.26
N THR A 260 -0.68 19.58 13.25
CA THR A 260 -0.13 18.39 13.90
C THR A 260 -0.22 17.17 12.99
N LYS A 261 0.59 16.14 13.26
CA LYS A 261 0.48 14.85 12.57
C LYS A 261 -0.87 14.18 12.80
N LEU A 262 -1.51 14.37 13.96
CA LEU A 262 -2.89 13.94 14.19
C LEU A 262 -3.89 14.65 13.27
N ALA A 263 -3.81 15.98 13.19
CA ALA A 263 -4.69 16.77 12.33
C ALA A 263 -4.48 16.39 10.85
N LYS A 264 -3.22 16.17 10.44
CA LYS A 264 -2.88 15.67 9.11
C LYS A 264 -3.53 14.31 8.84
N LEU A 265 -3.34 13.33 9.72
CA LEU A 265 -3.95 12.00 9.61
C LEU A 265 -5.48 12.11 9.42
N ARG A 266 -6.16 12.84 10.31
CA ARG A 266 -7.62 12.99 10.24
C ARG A 266 -8.06 13.58 8.90
N ASN A 267 -7.44 14.68 8.46
CA ASN A 267 -7.78 15.31 7.19
C ASN A 267 -7.50 14.40 5.98
N ALA A 268 -6.45 13.58 6.02
CA ALA A 268 -6.17 12.60 4.97
C ALA A 268 -7.27 11.54 4.91
N LEU A 269 -7.65 10.97 6.06
CA LEU A 269 -8.64 9.89 6.13
C LEU A 269 -10.06 10.31 5.75
N VAL A 270 -10.45 11.57 6.03
CA VAL A 270 -11.74 12.13 5.59
C VAL A 270 -11.94 11.96 4.08
N SER A 271 -10.89 12.03 3.27
CA SER A 271 -10.99 11.88 1.82
C SER A 271 -11.46 10.50 1.35
N HIS A 272 -11.38 9.48 2.22
CA HIS A 272 -11.82 8.12 1.94
C HIS A 272 -13.22 7.83 2.50
N LEU A 273 -13.83 8.76 3.23
CA LEU A 273 -15.12 8.59 3.88
C LEU A 273 -16.27 9.21 3.05
N PRO A 274 -17.51 8.69 3.18
CA PRO A 274 -18.68 9.24 2.49
C PRO A 274 -19.00 10.67 2.95
N SER A 275 -18.83 11.64 2.04
CA SER A 275 -19.03 13.07 2.33
C SER A 275 -20.44 13.44 2.81
N GLU A 276 -21.43 12.65 2.41
CA GLU A 276 -22.84 12.79 2.74
C GLU A 276 -23.19 12.29 4.15
N LYS A 277 -22.29 11.50 4.78
CA LYS A 277 -22.42 10.98 6.15
C LYS A 277 -21.39 11.63 7.07
N TYR A 278 -21.41 12.96 7.12
CA TYR A 278 -20.40 13.75 7.85
C TYR A 278 -20.32 13.37 9.34
N SER A 279 -21.46 13.24 10.03
CA SER A 279 -21.49 12.94 11.47
C SER A 279 -20.87 11.57 11.75
N GLU A 280 -21.28 10.55 11.00
CA GLU A 280 -20.79 9.18 11.17
C GLU A 280 -19.30 9.06 10.80
N SER A 281 -18.85 9.87 9.84
CA SER A 281 -17.45 9.97 9.46
C SER A 281 -16.60 10.58 10.58
N GLU A 282 -17.04 11.69 11.16
CA GLU A 282 -16.34 12.29 12.32
C GLU A 282 -16.35 11.35 13.53
N ASP A 283 -17.48 10.70 13.82
CA ASP A 283 -17.58 9.73 14.91
C ASP A 283 -16.60 8.56 14.73
N LEU A 284 -16.41 8.07 13.50
CA LEU A 284 -15.41 7.04 13.19
C LEU A 284 -13.99 7.55 13.43
N LEU A 285 -13.67 8.76 12.97
CA LEU A 285 -12.33 9.35 13.16
C LEU A 285 -12.02 9.61 14.64
N ASP A 286 -13.01 10.00 15.43
CA ASP A 286 -12.90 10.15 16.88
C ASP A 286 -12.66 8.81 17.56
N ARG A 287 -13.37 7.76 17.18
CA ARG A 287 -13.11 6.40 17.70
C ARG A 287 -11.72 5.91 17.34
N CYS A 288 -11.23 6.18 16.13
CA CYS A 288 -9.84 5.89 15.74
C CYS A 288 -8.84 6.65 16.63
N ALA A 289 -9.05 7.95 16.89
CA ALA A 289 -8.17 8.74 17.74
C ALA A 289 -8.18 8.25 19.21
N VAL A 290 -9.35 7.90 19.75
CA VAL A 290 -9.48 7.28 21.08
C VAL A 290 -8.74 5.95 21.12
N ALA A 291 -8.85 5.12 20.09
CA ALA A 291 -8.13 3.85 19.99
C ALA A 291 -6.61 4.07 19.97
N MET A 292 -6.12 5.09 19.25
CA MET A 292 -4.70 5.47 19.23
C MET A 292 -4.20 5.88 20.62
N GLN A 293 -4.92 6.81 21.28
CA GLN A 293 -4.62 7.26 22.64
C GLN A 293 -4.54 6.09 23.62
N LYS A 294 -5.50 5.17 23.58
CA LYS A 294 -5.52 3.99 24.45
C LYS A 294 -4.41 2.98 24.12
N SER A 295 -4.22 2.66 22.84
CA SER A 295 -3.28 1.62 22.42
C SER A 295 -1.83 2.00 22.69
N TRP A 296 -1.50 3.27 22.47
CA TRP A 296 -0.13 3.80 22.59
C TRP A 296 0.13 4.54 23.91
N GLY A 297 -0.90 4.78 24.73
CA GLY A 297 -0.75 5.43 26.03
C GLY A 297 -0.33 6.90 25.92
N ILE A 298 -0.85 7.60 24.91
CA ILE A 298 -0.55 9.02 24.63
C ILE A 298 -1.80 9.87 24.83
N ASP A 299 -1.66 11.12 25.29
CA ASP A 299 -2.79 12.05 25.41
C ASP A 299 -2.98 12.82 24.09
N LEU A 300 -4.10 12.58 23.42
CA LEU A 300 -4.51 13.27 22.20
C LEU A 300 -5.66 14.26 22.45
N GLY A 301 -6.03 14.49 23.71
CA GLY A 301 -7.12 15.39 24.10
C GLY A 301 -8.52 14.78 23.96
N PHE A 302 -8.63 13.46 23.74
CA PHE A 302 -9.91 12.76 23.66
C PHE A 302 -10.31 12.20 25.04
N PRO A 303 -11.62 12.11 25.36
CA PRO A 303 -12.07 11.51 26.60
C PRO A 303 -11.63 10.03 26.70
N SER A 304 -11.23 9.62 27.90
CA SER A 304 -10.78 8.26 28.21
C SER A 304 -11.93 7.26 28.21
#